data_AF-A0A067H5Z7-F1
#
_entry.id   AF-A0A067H5Z7-F1
#
_cell.length_a   1.000
_cell.length_b   1.000
_cell.length_c   1.000
_cell.angle_alpha   90.00
_cell.angle_beta   90.00
_cell.angle_gamma   90.00
#
_symmetry.space_group_name_H-M   'P 1'
#
loop_
_entity.id
_entity.type
_entity.pdbx_description
1 polymer ?
#
loop_
_entity_poly.entity_id
_entity_poly.type
_entity_poly.pdbx_seq_one_letter_code
_entity_poly.pdbx_strand_id
1 'polypeptide(L)'
;MCACSAASVTIVDGLKAAEPKEKCPLCREAGVYEGAVHLDELNLLLSRSCQEYWEERLKMERVARVRQAKEHWESQCRAFMGV
;
A
#
# COMPACT_ATOMS: atom_id res chain seq x y z
N MET A 1 0.54 3.19 19.20
CA MET A 1 0.82 3.42 17.77
C MET A 1 1.62 2.22 17.31
N CYS A 2 1.00 1.27 16.59
CA CYS A 2 1.71 0.05 16.20
C CYS A 2 2.88 0.43 15.27
N ALA A 3 4.01 -0.27 15.32
CA ALA A 3 5.02 -0.21 14.25
C ALA A 3 4.41 -0.52 12.86
N CYS A 4 3.28 -1.24 12.82
CA CYS A 4 2.41 -1.48 11.68
C CYS A 4 1.73 -0.23 11.10
N SER A 5 1.55 0.82 11.91
CA SER A 5 0.88 2.07 11.52
C SER A 5 1.63 2.80 10.40
N ALA A 6 2.88 2.41 10.13
CA ALA A 6 3.71 2.97 9.06
C ALA A 6 3.51 2.29 7.69
N ALA A 7 3.09 1.02 7.62
CA ALA A 7 2.66 0.34 6.38
C ALA A 7 2.36 -1.13 6.64
N SER A 8 1.24 -1.65 6.13
CA SER A 8 1.22 -2.49 4.92
C SER A 8 -0.16 -3.13 4.76
N VAL A 9 -1.01 -2.48 3.96
CA VAL A 9 -2.07 -3.19 3.26
C VAL A 9 -1.39 -3.98 2.14
N THR A 10 -1.86 -5.20 1.85
CA THR A 10 -1.37 -5.99 0.72
C THR A 10 -1.41 -5.14 -0.54
N ILE A 11 -0.27 -4.94 -1.21
CA ILE A 11 -0.16 -4.05 -2.38
C ILE A 11 -1.08 -4.45 -3.54
N VAL A 12 -1.53 -5.70 -3.56
CA VAL A 12 -2.54 -6.21 -4.51
C VAL A 12 -3.89 -5.52 -4.29
N ASP A 13 -4.30 -5.38 -3.02
CA ASP A 13 -5.58 -4.78 -2.64
C ASP A 13 -5.43 -3.26 -2.46
N GLY A 14 -4.24 -2.81 -2.02
CA GLY A 14 -3.86 -1.43 -1.80
C GLY A 14 -4.56 -0.80 -0.60
N LEU A 15 -4.08 0.36 -0.14
CA LEU A 15 -4.70 1.13 0.95
C LEU A 15 -6.18 1.47 0.71
N LYS A 16 -6.64 1.44 -0.55
CA LYS A 16 -8.05 1.65 -0.93
C LYS A 16 -8.97 0.49 -0.57
N ALA A 17 -8.43 -0.72 -0.43
CA ALA A 17 -9.21 -1.90 -0.09
C ALA A 17 -9.22 -2.18 1.42
N ALA A 18 -8.31 -1.58 2.19
CA ALA A 18 -8.34 -1.72 3.64
C ALA A 18 -9.53 -0.98 4.22
N GLU A 19 -10.50 -1.71 4.76
CA GLU A 19 -11.55 -1.05 5.51
C GLU A 19 -10.95 -0.37 6.76
N PRO A 20 -11.42 0.83 7.14
CA PRO A 20 -10.93 1.53 8.33
C PRO A 20 -10.99 0.70 9.63
N LYS A 21 -11.86 -0.32 9.66
CA LYS A 21 -12.09 -1.23 10.80
C LYS A 21 -11.34 -2.56 10.68
N GLU A 22 -10.62 -2.82 9.60
CA GLU A 22 -9.86 -4.05 9.44
C GLU A 22 -8.77 -4.19 10.50
N LYS A 23 -8.49 -5.45 10.86
CA LYS A 23 -7.38 -5.79 11.76
C LYS A 23 -6.08 -5.77 10.98
N CYS A 24 -5.02 -5.25 11.58
CA CYS A 24 -3.70 -5.31 10.98
C CYS A 24 -3.27 -6.78 10.73
N PRO A 25 -2.80 -7.14 9.52
CA PRO A 25 -2.37 -8.51 9.23
C PRO A 25 -1.12 -8.94 10.01
N LEU A 26 -0.34 -7.98 10.54
CA LEU A 26 0.89 -8.24 11.30
C LEU A 26 0.63 -8.39 12.81
N CYS A 27 -0.08 -7.43 13.43
CA CYS A 27 -0.30 -7.44 14.89
C CYS A 27 -1.73 -7.77 15.32
N ARG A 28 -2.68 -7.88 14.39
CA ARG A 28 -4.12 -8.12 14.62
C ARG A 28 -4.86 -7.04 15.42
N GLU A 29 -4.22 -5.91 15.70
CA GLU A 29 -4.87 -4.74 16.31
C GLU A 29 -5.93 -4.17 15.35
N ALA A 30 -7.11 -3.86 15.88
CA ALA A 30 -8.21 -3.27 15.12
C ALA A 30 -8.09 -1.74 15.10
N GLY A 31 -8.68 -1.09 14.08
CA GLY A 31 -8.69 0.38 13.98
C GLY A 31 -7.35 0.99 13.54
N VAL A 32 -6.40 0.16 13.11
CA VAL A 32 -5.08 0.63 12.61
C VAL A 32 -5.24 1.52 11.37
N TYR A 33 -6.30 1.32 10.58
CA TYR A 33 -6.62 2.08 9.39
C TYR A 33 -7.71 3.14 9.60
N GLU A 34 -8.17 3.36 10.84
CA GLU A 34 -9.32 4.24 11.14
C GLU A 34 -9.06 5.71 10.74
N GLY A 35 -7.80 6.13 10.75
CA GLY A 35 -7.35 7.45 10.31
C GLY A 35 -6.69 7.48 8.93
N ALA A 36 -6.75 6.40 8.15
CA ALA A 36 -6.18 6.39 6.81
C ALA A 36 -7.04 7.26 5.88
N VAL A 37 -6.48 8.39 5.44
CA VAL A 37 -7.17 9.32 4.53
C VAL A 37 -6.57 9.20 3.13
N HIS A 38 -7.41 9.00 2.13
CA HIS A 38 -7.01 9.22 0.74
C HIS A 38 -6.87 10.73 0.53
N LEU A 39 -5.63 11.21 0.43
CA LEU A 39 -5.35 12.63 0.22
C LEU A 39 -5.53 12.99 -1.27
N ASP A 40 -6.74 12.78 -1.79
CA ASP A 40 -7.06 12.97 -3.21
C ASP A 40 -6.91 14.45 -3.62
N GLU A 41 -7.22 15.40 -2.73
CA GLU A 41 -7.02 16.83 -2.97
C GLU A 41 -5.53 17.19 -3.03
N LEU A 42 -4.71 16.60 -2.16
CA LEU A 42 -3.24 16.77 -2.21
C LEU A 42 -2.69 16.17 -3.51
N ASN A 43 -3.21 15.01 -3.90
CA ASN A 43 -2.85 14.31 -5.12
C ASN A 43 -3.14 15.17 -6.37
N LEU A 44 -4.33 15.79 -6.41
CA LEU A 44 -4.72 16.77 -7.41
C LEU A 44 -3.80 18.00 -7.41
N LEU A 45 -3.51 18.56 -6.23
CA LEU A 45 -2.62 19.72 -6.09
C LEU A 45 -1.22 19.41 -6.63
N LEU A 46 -0.62 18.29 -6.21
CA LEU A 46 0.72 17.87 -6.66
C LEU A 46 0.77 17.65 -8.17
N SER A 47 -0.25 17.02 -8.76
CA SER A 47 -0.30 16.82 -10.22
C SER A 47 -0.30 18.11 -11.03
N ARG A 48 -0.85 19.20 -10.46
CA ARG A 48 -0.96 20.51 -11.13
C ARG A 48 0.22 21.43 -10.83
N SER A 49 0.68 21.45 -9.58
CA SER A 49 1.67 22.40 -9.08
C SER A 49 3.11 21.87 -9.12
N CYS A 50 3.30 20.55 -9.16
CA CYS A 50 4.61 19.90 -9.08
C CYS A 50 4.71 18.72 -10.05
N GLN A 51 4.47 18.96 -11.34
CA GLN A 51 4.25 17.91 -12.33
C GLN A 51 5.45 16.96 -12.52
N GLU A 52 6.68 17.46 -12.54
CA GLU A 52 7.88 16.62 -12.70
C GLU A 52 8.05 15.65 -11.52
N TYR A 53 8.01 16.16 -10.30
CA TYR A 53 8.01 15.35 -9.08
C TYR A 53 6.86 14.34 -9.06
N TRP A 54 5.66 14.79 -9.45
CA TRP A 54 4.47 13.95 -9.50
C TRP A 54 4.66 12.77 -10.47
N GLU A 55 5.19 13.01 -11.66
CA GLU A 55 5.48 11.99 -12.67
C GLU A 55 6.58 11.03 -12.23
N GLU A 56 7.66 11.53 -11.62
CA GLU A 56 8.72 10.69 -11.05
C GLU A 56 8.17 9.77 -9.95
N ARG A 57 7.38 10.33 -9.02
CA ARG A 57 6.73 9.57 -7.96
C ARG A 57 5.85 8.46 -8.54
N LEU A 58 5.01 8.75 -9.54
CA LEU A 58 4.17 7.76 -10.19
C LEU A 58 4.97 6.62 -10.84
N LYS A 59 6.09 6.95 -11.50
CA LYS A 59 6.98 5.94 -12.09
C LYS A 59 7.59 5.05 -11.02
N MET A 60 8.13 5.63 -9.95
CA MET A 60 8.72 4.88 -8.83
C MET A 60 7.70 3.99 -8.13
N GLU A 61 6.51 4.51 -7.81
CA GLU A 61 5.44 3.75 -7.18
C GLU A 61 4.97 2.60 -8.05
N ARG A 62 4.86 2.80 -9.38
CA ARG A 62 4.52 1.72 -10.31
C ARG A 62 5.57 0.62 -10.29
N VAL A 63 6.86 0.95 -10.35
CA VAL A 63 7.95 -0.02 -10.30
C VAL A 63 7.93 -0.80 -8.97
N ALA A 64 7.77 -0.09 -7.85
CA ALA A 64 7.67 -0.70 -6.53
C ALA A 64 6.47 -1.66 -6.42
N ARG A 65 5.28 -1.24 -6.88
CA ARG A 65 4.07 -2.09 -6.87
C ARG A 65 4.24 -3.35 -7.70
N VAL A 66 4.80 -3.24 -8.91
CA VAL A 66 5.03 -4.42 -9.78
C VAL A 66 6.00 -5.39 -9.12
N ARG A 67 7.11 -4.88 -8.56
CA ARG A 67 8.09 -5.72 -7.86
C ARG A 67 7.46 -6.44 -6.66
N GLN A 68 6.77 -5.71 -5.79
CA GLN A 68 6.16 -6.28 -4.60
C GLN A 68 5.04 -7.28 -4.93
N ALA A 69 4.23 -7.02 -5.97
CA ALA A 69 3.23 -7.97 -6.44
C ALA A 69 3.87 -9.27 -6.95
N LYS A 70 4.97 -9.18 -7.70
CA LYS A 70 5.75 -10.35 -8.13
C LYS A 70 6.27 -11.14 -6.92
N GLU A 71 6.93 -10.48 -5.98
CA GLU A 71 7.45 -11.10 -4.76
C GLU A 71 6.33 -11.77 -3.94
N HIS A 72 5.15 -11.13 -3.84
CA HIS A 72 3.97 -11.70 -3.19
C HIS A 72 3.52 -13.00 -3.86
N TRP A 73 3.30 -12.99 -5.17
CA TRP A 73 2.84 -14.18 -5.90
C TRP A 73 3.88 -15.30 -5.88
N GLU A 74 5.16 -14.98 -6.00
CA GLU A 74 6.23 -15.98 -5.85
C GLU A 74 6.24 -16.61 -4.46
N SER A 75 6.01 -15.81 -3.41
CA SER A 75 5.90 -16.32 -2.04
C SER A 75 4.67 -17.22 -1.88
N GLN A 76 3.53 -16.85 -2.45
CA GLN A 76 2.30 -17.65 -2.43
C GLN A 76 2.49 -18.98 -3.18
N CYS A 77 3.13 -18.95 -4.35
CA CYS A 77 3.47 -20.15 -5.12
C CYS A 77 4.39 -21.09 -4.34
N ARG A 78 5.44 -20.56 -3.70
CA ARG A 78 6.36 -21.35 -2.85
C ARG A 78 5.61 -22.00 -1.68
N ALA A 79 4.82 -21.22 -0.95
CA ALA A 79 4.01 -21.72 0.16
C ALA A 79 3.03 -22.82 -0.27
N PHE A 80 2.39 -22.67 -1.45
CA PHE A 80 1.49 -23.68 -2.01
C PHE A 80 2.22 -24.96 -2.43
N MET A 81 3.40 -24.84 -3.04
CA MET A 81 4.21 -25.99 -3.47
C MET A 81 4.95 -26.67 -2.30
N GLY A 82 5.01 -26.05 -1.12
CA GLY A 82 5.70 -26.58 0.06
C GLY A 82 7.23 -26.55 -0.06
N VAL A 83 7.78 -25.63 -0.86
CA VAL A 83 9.23 -25.40 -1.05
C VAL A 83 9.68 -24.15 -0.32
#